data_AF-X1G2V0-F1
#
_entry.id   AF-X1G2V0-F1
#
_cell.length_a   1.000
_cell.length_b   1.000
_cell.length_c   1.000
_cell.angle_alpha   90.00
_cell.angle_beta   90.00
_cell.angle_gamma   90.00
#
_symmetry.space_group_name_H-M   'P 1'
#
loop_
_entity.id
_entity.type
_entity.pdbx_description
1 polymer ?
#
loop_
_entity_poly.entity_id
_entity_poly.type
_entity_poly.pdbx_seq_one_letter_code
_entity_poly.pdbx_strand_id
1 'polypeptide(L)'
;YLLIGQIVFAINATGNRGIVIRLNGVTSLARAKQVCVAGVPPALVVSTIYDLSVGDYVELLGFQTSGDVLDVSSTGNYSPEFMMHRIG
;
A
#
# COMPACT_ATOMS: atom_id res chain seq x y z
N TYR A 1 -7.86 -13.18 9.21
CA TYR A 1 -6.53 -13.03 8.57
C TYR A 1 -5.90 -11.70 8.98
N LEU A 2 -4.59 -11.67 9.25
CA LEU A 2 -3.77 -10.46 9.35
C LEU A 2 -3.20 -10.13 7.96
N LEU A 3 -3.48 -8.92 7.47
CA LEU A 3 -3.06 -8.42 6.17
C LEU A 3 -2.09 -7.26 6.38
N ILE A 4 -0.95 -7.25 5.68
CA ILE A 4 0.04 -6.16 5.76
C ILE A 4 0.58 -5.86 4.36
N GLY A 5 0.66 -4.58 4.00
CA GLY A 5 1.24 -4.11 2.75
C GLY A 5 2.24 -2.97 2.96
N GLN A 6 3.34 -2.98 2.20
CA GLN A 6 4.43 -2.01 2.28
C GLN A 6 4.83 -1.54 0.87
N ILE A 7 4.88 -0.22 0.68
CA ILE A 7 5.30 0.40 -0.58
C ILE A 7 6.15 1.63 -0.30
N VAL A 8 7.24 1.75 -1.07
CA VAL A 8 8.06 2.95 -1.19
C VAL A 8 7.83 3.57 -2.56
N PHE A 9 7.51 4.85 -2.59
CA PHE A 9 7.41 5.61 -3.83
C PHE A 9 8.72 6.36 -4.11
N ALA A 10 8.99 6.62 -5.38
CA ALA A 10 10.06 7.53 -5.78
C ALA A 10 9.92 8.90 -5.09
N ILE A 11 11.07 9.51 -4.74
CA ILE A 11 11.15 10.80 -4.04
C ILE A 11 10.46 11.87 -4.86
N ASN A 12 9.59 12.66 -4.22
CA ASN A 12 9.05 13.88 -4.82
C ASN A 12 8.59 14.86 -3.73
N ALA A 13 8.33 16.11 -4.11
CA ALA A 13 7.96 17.19 -3.18
C ALA A 13 6.48 17.60 -3.23
N THR A 14 5.66 16.98 -4.09
CA THR A 14 4.29 17.43 -4.39
C THR A 14 3.26 16.29 -4.31
N GLY A 15 2.02 16.65 -4.03
CA GLY A 15 0.92 15.70 -3.99
C GLY A 15 1.00 14.72 -2.82
N ASN A 16 0.23 13.64 -2.92
CA ASN A 16 0.11 12.63 -1.87
C ASN A 16 0.61 11.28 -2.35
N ARG A 17 0.97 10.42 -1.39
CA ARG A 17 1.08 8.98 -1.57
C ARG A 17 0.10 8.26 -0.67
N GLY A 18 -0.54 7.26 -1.23
CA GLY A 18 -1.49 6.43 -0.52
C GLY A 18 -1.30 4.97 -0.89
N ILE A 19 -1.62 4.11 0.07
CA ILE A 19 -1.77 2.68 -0.16
C ILE A 19 -3.08 2.21 0.45
N VAL A 20 -3.70 1.21 -0.19
CA VAL A 20 -4.97 0.64 0.25
C VAL A 20 -4.95 -0.87 0.06
N ILE A 21 -5.46 -1.59 1.07
CA ILE A 21 -5.79 -3.00 0.95
C ILE A 21 -7.24 -3.09 0.47
N ARG A 22 -7.48 -3.81 -0.64
CA ARG A 22 -8.81 -3.96 -1.23
C ARG A 22 -9.20 -5.43 -1.34
N LEU A 23 -10.46 -5.73 -1.02
CA LEU A 23 -11.09 -7.03 -1.15
C LEU A 23 -11.92 -7.07 -2.45
N ASN A 24 -11.68 -8.12 -3.25
CA ASN A 24 -12.45 -8.45 -4.44
C ASN A 24 -12.61 -7.28 -5.43
N GLY A 25 -11.57 -6.47 -5.62
CA GLY A 25 -11.55 -5.37 -6.60
C GLY A 25 -12.34 -4.12 -6.22
N VAL A 26 -13.19 -4.17 -5.17
CA VAL A 26 -14.11 -3.07 -4.81
C VAL A 26 -14.00 -2.58 -3.38
N THR A 27 -13.92 -3.46 -2.38
CA THR A 27 -14.10 -3.06 -0.98
C THR A 27 -12.77 -2.67 -0.34
N SER A 28 -12.60 -1.40 0.05
CA SER A 28 -11.39 -0.96 0.74
C SER A 28 -11.42 -1.38 2.21
N LEU A 29 -10.45 -2.19 2.63
CA LEU A 29 -10.37 -2.71 4.01
C LEU A 29 -9.53 -1.81 4.94
N ALA A 30 -8.44 -1.23 4.43
CA ALA A 30 -7.59 -0.31 5.17
C ALA A 30 -6.81 0.60 4.23
N ARG A 31 -6.47 1.80 4.69
CA ARG A 31 -5.73 2.80 3.91
C ARG A 31 -4.73 3.57 4.76
N ALA A 32 -3.58 3.89 4.18
CA ALA A 32 -2.64 4.86 4.71
C ALA A 32 -2.36 5.93 3.63
N LYS A 33 -2.17 7.18 4.06
CA LYS A 33 -1.89 8.30 3.14
C LYS A 33 -0.97 9.31 3.83
N GLN A 34 -0.03 9.86 3.06
CA GLN A 34 0.82 10.97 3.50
C GLN A 34 1.01 12.01 2.38
N VAL A 35 1.25 13.26 2.79
CA VAL A 35 1.69 14.33 1.89
C VAL A 35 3.19 14.16 1.65
N CYS A 36 3.65 14.40 0.42
CA CYS A 36 5.06 14.23 0.07
C CYS A 36 5.89 15.43 0.54
N VAL A 37 7.14 15.18 0.92
CA VAL A 37 8.11 16.20 1.36
C VAL A 37 9.39 16.02 0.55
N ALA A 38 10.00 17.13 0.14
CA ALA A 38 11.20 17.11 -0.68
C ALA A 38 12.35 16.32 -0.01
N GLY A 39 13.06 15.51 -0.81
CA GLY A 39 14.24 14.77 -0.38
C GLY A 39 13.97 13.50 0.44
N VAL A 40 12.71 13.18 0.76
CA VAL A 40 12.35 11.98 1.54
C VAL A 40 11.48 11.05 0.70
N PRO A 41 11.88 9.79 0.47
CA PRO A 41 11.05 8.82 -0.24
C PRO A 41 9.84 8.45 0.61
N PRO A 42 8.59 8.61 0.12
CA PRO A 42 7.42 8.21 0.88
C PRO A 42 7.37 6.69 1.03
N ALA A 43 7.66 6.18 2.23
CA ALA A 43 7.48 4.78 2.61
C ALA A 43 6.19 4.65 3.44
N LEU A 44 5.27 3.79 3.01
CA LEU A 44 3.99 3.58 3.69
C LEU A 44 3.82 2.10 4.04
N VAL A 45 3.22 1.86 5.21
CA VAL A 45 2.72 0.57 5.66
C VAL A 45 1.24 0.68 5.99
N VAL A 46 0.48 -0.36 5.69
CA VAL A 46 -0.93 -0.50 6.04
C VAL A 46 -1.19 -1.91 6.51
N SER A 47 -2.01 -2.07 7.53
CA SER A 47 -2.42 -3.39 8.02
C SER A 47 -3.87 -3.40 8.47
N THR A 48 -4.47 -4.59 8.47
CA THR A 48 -5.79 -4.83 9.04
C THR A 48 -5.97 -6.30 9.38
N ILE A 49 -6.92 -6.59 10.26
CA ILE A 49 -7.42 -7.94 10.50
C ILE A 49 -8.80 -8.04 9.86
N TYR A 50 -8.99 -9.05 9.01
CA TYR A 50 -10.25 -9.28 8.31
C TYR A 50 -10.53 -10.75 8.09
N ASP A 51 -11.81 -11.15 8.18
CA ASP A 51 -12.26 -12.50 7.89
C ASP A 51 -12.48 -12.67 6.38
N LEU A 52 -11.89 -13.72 5.80
CA LEU A 52 -11.99 -14.00 4.37
C LEU A 52 -12.71 -15.32 4.15
N SER A 53 -13.59 -15.33 3.16
CA SER A 53 -14.23 -16.54 2.67
C SER A 53 -13.38 -17.23 1.61
N VAL A 54 -13.64 -18.51 1.38
CA VAL A 54 -13.00 -19.23 0.28
C VAL A 54 -13.37 -18.57 -1.05
N GLY A 55 -12.36 -18.25 -1.85
CA GLY A 55 -12.52 -17.58 -3.15
C GLY A 55 -12.33 -16.07 -3.11
N ASP A 56 -12.25 -15.46 -1.93
CA ASP A 56 -11.89 -14.05 -1.80
C ASP A 56 -10.43 -13.81 -2.21
N TYR A 57 -10.17 -12.67 -2.87
CA TYR A 57 -8.82 -12.19 -3.14
C TYR A 57 -8.61 -10.79 -2.57
N VAL A 58 -7.37 -10.53 -2.19
CA VAL A 58 -6.94 -9.26 -1.61
C VAL A 58 -5.85 -8.66 -2.48
N GLU A 59 -5.93 -7.34 -2.67
CA GLU A 59 -4.98 -6.56 -3.45
C GLU A 59 -4.38 -5.45 -2.59
N LEU A 60 -3.11 -5.13 -2.84
CA LEU A 60 -2.47 -3.91 -2.36
C LEU A 60 -2.35 -2.93 -3.53
N LEU A 61 -2.98 -1.77 -3.41
CA LEU A 61 -2.94 -0.74 -4.45
C LEU A 61 -2.12 0.47 -3.96
N GLY A 62 -1.27 0.98 -4.84
CA GLY A 62 -0.60 2.28 -4.68
C GLY A 62 -1.37 3.40 -5.39
N PHE A 63 -1.36 4.60 -4.80
CA PHE A 63 -1.99 5.80 -5.34
C PHE A 63 -1.07 7.01 -5.20
N GLN A 64 -1.06 7.89 -6.20
CA GLN A 64 -0.27 9.10 -6.21
C GLN A 64 -0.96 10.27 -6.93
N THR A 65 -0.70 11.51 -6.47
CA THR A 65 -1.27 12.74 -7.06
C THR A 65 -0.21 13.80 -7.36
N SER A 66 1.01 13.40 -7.69
CA SER A 66 2.12 14.32 -7.99
C SER A 66 1.91 15.12 -9.29
N GLY A 67 1.18 14.53 -10.25
CA GLY A 67 1.10 15.04 -11.62
C GLY A 67 2.17 14.46 -12.56
N ASP A 68 3.18 13.78 -12.00
CA ASP A 68 4.28 13.16 -12.73
C ASP A 68 4.09 11.64 -12.85
N VAL A 69 4.91 11.02 -13.70
CA VAL A 69 5.07 9.56 -13.76
C VAL A 69 6.10 9.16 -12.71
N LEU A 70 5.64 8.62 -11.59
CA LEU A 70 6.51 8.19 -10.48
C LEU A 70 6.32 6.72 -10.18
N ASP A 71 7.45 6.03 -10.11
CA ASP A 71 7.49 4.59 -9.87
C ASP A 71 7.30 4.24 -8.40
N VAL A 72 6.84 3.01 -8.18
CA VAL A 72 7.05 2.29 -6.92
C VAL A 72 8.47 1.73 -6.96
N SER A 73 9.28 2.10 -5.97
CA SER A 73 10.66 1.66 -5.89
C SER A 73 10.73 0.23 -5.37
N SER A 74 11.41 -0.64 -6.13
CA SER A 74 11.83 -1.96 -5.66
C SER A 74 13.03 -1.79 -4.73
N THR A 75 12.82 -1.81 -3.41
CA THR A 75 13.86 -1.50 -2.43
C THR A 75 13.94 -2.57 -1.35
N GLY A 76 15.07 -3.28 -1.32
CA GLY A 76 15.36 -4.30 -0.30
C GLY A 76 14.23 -5.32 -0.15
N ASN A 77 14.04 -5.81 1.07
CA ASN A 77 12.98 -6.77 1.43
C ASN A 77 11.77 -6.05 2.05
N TYR A 78 11.45 -4.83 1.59
CA TYR A 78 10.38 -4.02 2.19
C TYR A 78 9.55 -3.19 1.20
N SER A 79 9.80 -3.29 -0.11
CA SER A 79 8.95 -2.64 -1.13
C SER A 79 9.14 -3.22 -2.54
N PRO A 80 8.06 -3.50 -3.28
CA PRO A 80 6.70 -3.68 -2.77
C PRO A 80 6.57 -5.04 -2.08
N GLU A 81 6.02 -5.07 -0.87
CA GLU A 81 5.76 -6.32 -0.14
C GLU A 81 4.29 -6.41 0.28
N PHE A 82 3.71 -7.60 0.16
CA PHE A 82 2.36 -7.90 0.65
C PHE A 82 2.35 -9.27 1.33
N MET A 83 1.78 -9.33 2.53
CA MET A 83 1.63 -10.58 3.27
C MET A 83 0.22 -10.74 3.82
N MET A 84 -0.17 -12.01 3.93
CA MET A 84 -1.39 -12.44 4.57
C MET A 84 -1.08 -13.63 5.47
N HIS A 85 -1.50 -13.55 6.73
CA HIS A 85 -1.36 -14.63 7.70
C HIS A 85 -2.72 -15.01 8.27
N ARG A 86 -3.05 -16.30 8.27
CA ARG A 86 -4.27 -16.79 8.92
C ARG A 86 -4.06 -16.75 10.43
N ILE A 87 -4.96 -16.10 11.15
CA ILE A 87 -4.98 -16.09 12.62
C ILE A 87 -6.28 -16.78 13.03
N GLY A 88 -6.15 -17.96 13.67
CA GLY A 88 -7.26 -18.90 13.89
C GLY A 88 -7.58 -19.72 12.66
#